data_AF-A0A517YJZ3-F1
#
_entry.id   AF-A0A517YJZ3-F1
#
_cell.length_a   1.000
_cell.length_b   1.000
_cell.length_c   1.000
_cell.angle_alpha   90.00
_cell.angle_beta   90.00
_cell.angle_gamma   90.00
#
_symmetry.space_group_name_H-M   'P 1'
#
loop_
_entity.id
_entity.type
_entity.pdbx_description
1 polymer ?
#
loop_
_entity_poly.entity_id
_entity_poly.type
_entity_poly.pdbx_seq_one_letter_code
_entity_poly.pdbx_strand_id
1 'polypeptide(L)'
;MKSKLRSAFTLVEILIVVVIMAILAATIIPQFTDSSMDAKVGTAKFNLSTLRGQVELYKTHHGGVKPSATLIELTQSTNAAGTAGTGINFPYGPYLRDLPANPITNSQAIKVITNNPAQASDCTTGGGGWLYHLGSGNVWIDHADLVTE
;
A
#
# COMPACT_ATOMS: atom_id res chain seq x y z
N MET A 1 58.23 -5.44 -45.66
CA MET A 1 57.29 -5.37 -44.52
C MET A 1 56.53 -4.05 -44.61
N LYS A 2 55.24 -4.06 -45.01
CA LYS A 2 54.42 -2.83 -45.01
C LYS A 2 54.01 -2.53 -43.56
N SER A 3 54.46 -1.42 -42.99
CA SER A 3 54.01 -0.97 -41.67
C SER A 3 52.57 -0.48 -41.76
N LYS A 4 51.67 -1.05 -40.95
CA LYS A 4 50.34 -0.49 -40.76
C LYS A 4 50.49 0.79 -39.93
N LEU A 5 50.09 1.93 -40.49
CA LEU A 5 49.95 3.16 -39.72
C LEU A 5 48.88 2.92 -38.63
N ARG A 6 49.26 3.11 -37.36
CA ARG A 6 48.28 3.09 -36.26
C ARG A 6 47.54 4.41 -36.30
N SER A 7 46.23 4.35 -36.53
CA SER A 7 45.35 5.51 -36.38
C SER A 7 45.29 5.88 -34.89
N ALA A 8 45.71 7.10 -34.55
CA ALA A 8 45.51 7.68 -33.24
C ALA A 8 44.16 8.41 -33.22
N PHE A 9 43.43 8.31 -32.12
CA PHE A 9 42.16 9.02 -31.92
C PHE A 9 42.39 10.53 -31.93
N THR A 10 41.46 11.28 -32.53
CA THR A 10 41.51 12.74 -32.53
C THR A 10 40.85 13.32 -31.28
N LEU A 11 41.32 14.48 -30.82
CA LEU A 11 40.71 15.18 -29.68
C LEU A 11 39.23 15.52 -29.93
N VAL A 12 38.89 15.82 -31.18
CA VAL A 12 37.51 16.12 -31.61
C VAL A 12 36.59 14.92 -31.42
N GLU A 13 37.09 13.72 -31.67
CA GLU A 13 36.34 12.48 -31.55
C GLU A 13 35.98 12.18 -30.10
N ILE A 14 36.92 12.38 -29.17
CA ILE A 14 36.65 12.26 -27.73
C ILE A 14 35.70 13.37 -27.25
N LEU A 15 35.83 14.60 -27.78
CA LEU A 15 34.95 15.72 -27.42
C LEU A 15 33.49 15.43 -27.76
N ILE A 16 33.21 14.92 -28.96
CA ILE A 16 31.85 14.57 -29.39
C ILE A 16 31.28 13.45 -28.51
N VAL A 17 32.08 12.43 -28.17
CA VAL A 17 31.64 11.32 -27.31
C VAL A 17 31.25 11.83 -25.91
N VAL A 18 32.07 12.68 -25.30
CA VAL A 18 31.78 13.21 -23.95
C VAL A 18 30.54 14.11 -23.97
N VAL A 19 30.34 14.90 -25.02
CA VAL A 19 29.14 15.73 -25.18
C VAL A 19 27.89 14.87 -25.31
N ILE A 20 27.92 13.81 -26.13
CA ILE A 20 26.80 12.88 -26.26
C ILE A 20 26.52 12.18 -24.93
N MET A 21 27.55 11.73 -24.21
CA MET A 21 27.40 11.11 -22.88
C MET A 21 26.78 12.09 -21.87
N ALA A 22 27.15 13.37 -21.89
CA ALA A 22 26.57 14.39 -21.01
C ALA A 22 25.07 14.62 -21.29
N ILE A 23 24.67 14.64 -22.57
CA ILE A 23 23.26 14.79 -22.97
C ILE A 23 22.45 13.56 -22.54
N LEU A 24 22.95 12.35 -22.81
CA LEU A 24 22.26 11.10 -22.45
C LEU A 24 22.13 10.94 -20.93
N ALA A 25 23.17 11.30 -20.17
CA ALA A 25 23.13 11.26 -18.70
C ALA A 25 22.07 12.22 -18.12
N ALA A 26 21.88 13.40 -18.74
CA ALA A 26 20.88 14.37 -18.30
C ALA A 26 19.43 13.92 -18.57
N THR A 27 19.18 13.15 -19.63
CA THR A 27 17.81 12.78 -20.05
C THR A 27 17.31 11.45 -19.49
N ILE A 28 18.18 10.56 -18.99
CA ILE A 28 17.81 9.22 -18.52
C ILE A 28 17.20 9.22 -17.10
N ILE A 29 17.33 10.29 -16.33
CA ILE A 29 16.98 10.33 -14.90
C ILE A 29 15.47 10.35 -14.57
N PRO A 30 14.55 11.03 -15.30
CA PRO A 30 13.28 11.42 -14.68
C PRO A 30 12.14 10.37 -14.71
N GLN A 31 12.27 9.20 -15.35
CA GLN A 31 11.07 8.41 -15.69
C GLN A 31 10.68 7.27 -14.73
N PHE A 32 11.48 6.96 -13.70
CA PHE A 32 11.24 5.79 -12.84
C PHE A 32 10.47 6.07 -11.54
N THR A 33 10.31 7.34 -11.14
CA THR A 33 9.73 7.69 -9.83
C THR A 33 8.20 7.59 -9.81
N ASP A 34 7.53 7.95 -10.89
CA ASP A 34 6.05 8.01 -10.93
C ASP A 34 5.41 6.61 -10.99
N SER A 35 5.97 5.70 -11.79
CA SER A 35 5.45 4.32 -11.95
C SER A 35 5.50 3.51 -10.65
N SER A 36 6.49 3.78 -9.79
CA SER A 36 6.63 3.14 -8.49
C SER A 36 5.54 3.60 -7.51
N MET A 37 5.14 4.87 -7.57
CA MET A 37 4.06 5.40 -6.72
C MET A 37 2.71 4.86 -7.18
N ASP A 38 2.43 4.83 -8.49
CA ASP A 38 1.20 4.28 -9.04
C ASP A 38 1.02 2.80 -8.68
N ALA A 39 2.10 2.01 -8.71
CA ALA A 39 2.08 0.61 -8.29
C ALA A 39 1.71 0.46 -6.80
N LYS A 40 2.22 1.35 -5.93
CA LYS A 40 1.87 1.37 -4.51
C LYS A 40 0.40 1.74 -4.31
N VAL A 41 -0.11 2.76 -5.01
CA VAL A 41 -1.52 3.16 -4.94
C VAL A 41 -2.43 2.01 -5.40
N GLY A 42 -2.10 1.35 -6.51
CA GLY A 42 -2.83 0.18 -7.00
C GLY A 42 -2.87 -0.96 -5.97
N THR A 43 -1.73 -1.25 -5.35
CA THR A 43 -1.63 -2.26 -4.28
C THR A 43 -2.45 -1.87 -3.04
N ALA A 44 -2.43 -0.58 -2.66
CA ALA A 44 -3.21 -0.07 -1.53
C ALA A 44 -4.71 -0.25 -1.76
N LYS A 45 -5.21 0.07 -2.96
CA LYS A 45 -6.61 -0.12 -3.34
C LYS A 45 -7.02 -1.60 -3.36
N PHE A 46 -6.14 -2.48 -3.86
CA PHE A 46 -6.38 -3.92 -3.81
C PHE A 46 -6.47 -4.46 -2.37
N ASN A 47 -5.53 -4.06 -1.52
CA ASN A 47 -5.53 -4.42 -0.10
C ASN A 47 -6.78 -3.87 0.62
N LEU A 48 -7.19 -2.64 0.29
CA LEU A 48 -8.41 -2.03 0.81
C LEU A 48 -9.66 -2.83 0.44
N SER A 49 -9.80 -3.22 -0.83
CA SER A 49 -10.92 -4.05 -1.28
C SER A 49 -10.94 -5.40 -0.56
N THR A 50 -9.76 -6.00 -0.36
CA THR A 50 -9.63 -7.25 0.39
C THR A 50 -10.06 -7.08 1.84
N LEU A 51 -9.58 -6.04 2.52
CA LEU A 51 -9.98 -5.68 3.89
C LEU A 51 -11.49 -5.49 4.01
N ARG A 52 -12.10 -4.67 3.14
CA ARG A 52 -13.56 -4.44 3.11
C ARG A 52 -14.33 -5.75 2.93
N GLY A 53 -13.87 -6.62 2.03
CA GLY A 53 -14.47 -7.95 1.83
C GLY A 53 -14.39 -8.84 3.07
N GLN A 54 -13.26 -8.86 3.77
CA GLN A 54 -13.11 -9.65 5.00
C GLN A 54 -13.94 -9.11 6.17
N VAL A 55 -14.06 -7.77 6.28
CA VAL A 55 -14.97 -7.16 7.26
C VAL A 55 -16.42 -7.55 6.99
N GLU A 56 -16.85 -7.58 5.73
CA GLU A 56 -18.20 -8.00 5.39
C GLU A 56 -18.45 -9.50 5.67
N LEU A 57 -17.47 -10.34 5.37
CA LEU A 57 -17.52 -11.76 5.71
C LEU A 57 -17.58 -11.98 7.22
N TYR A 58 -16.81 -11.21 8.01
CA TYR A 58 -16.89 -11.22 9.46
C TYR A 58 -18.30 -10.86 9.94
N LYS A 59 -18.86 -9.75 9.44
CA LYS A 59 -20.21 -9.30 9.79
C LYS A 59 -21.26 -10.37 9.49
N THR A 60 -21.12 -11.08 8.37
CA THR A 60 -22.03 -12.16 7.99
C THR A 60 -22.03 -13.31 9.01
N HIS A 61 -20.86 -13.71 9.51
CA HIS A 61 -20.75 -14.78 10.51
C HIS A 61 -21.23 -14.37 11.91
N HIS A 62 -21.19 -13.06 12.23
CA HIS A 62 -21.46 -12.54 13.56
C HIS A 62 -22.75 -11.71 13.64
N GLY A 63 -23.73 -11.99 12.77
CA GLY A 63 -25.06 -11.36 12.85
C GLY A 63 -25.05 -9.84 12.66
N GLY A 64 -24.12 -9.32 11.85
CA GLY A 64 -23.97 -7.89 11.57
C GLY A 64 -23.08 -7.12 12.56
N VAL A 65 -22.53 -7.80 13.58
CA VAL A 65 -21.52 -7.22 14.48
C VAL A 65 -20.26 -6.89 13.66
N LYS A 66 -19.70 -5.70 13.88
CA LYS A 66 -18.48 -5.26 13.20
C LYS A 66 -17.24 -5.59 14.04
N PRO A 67 -16.07 -5.79 13.43
CA PRO A 67 -14.82 -5.96 14.16
C PRO A 67 -14.54 -4.78 15.10
N SER A 68 -13.72 -5.01 16.12
CA SER A 68 -13.35 -3.97 17.08
C SER A 68 -12.33 -2.99 16.47
N ALA A 69 -11.96 -1.97 17.23
CA ALA A 69 -11.03 -0.92 16.82
C ALA A 69 -9.68 -1.44 16.29
N THR A 70 -9.25 -2.61 16.74
CA THR A 70 -7.96 -3.20 16.38
C THR A 70 -8.05 -4.15 15.19
N LEU A 71 -9.26 -4.48 14.72
CA LEU A 71 -9.53 -5.50 13.69
C LEU A 71 -8.91 -6.88 14.02
N ILE A 72 -8.62 -7.15 15.29
CA ILE A 72 -7.96 -8.38 15.72
C ILE A 72 -8.79 -9.63 15.39
N GLU A 73 -10.10 -9.46 15.31
CA GLU A 73 -11.05 -10.50 14.94
C GLU A 73 -10.92 -10.94 13.48
N LEU A 74 -10.24 -10.15 12.64
CA LEU A 74 -9.95 -10.54 11.26
C LEU A 74 -8.75 -11.49 11.18
N THR A 75 -7.79 -11.41 12.11
CA THR A 75 -6.56 -12.21 12.09
C THR A 75 -6.58 -13.40 13.05
N GLN A 76 -7.61 -13.51 13.88
CA GLN A 76 -7.78 -14.61 14.83
C GLN A 76 -9.08 -15.37 14.58
N SER A 77 -9.16 -16.57 15.16
CA SER A 77 -10.41 -17.31 15.22
C SER A 77 -11.36 -16.67 16.25
N THR A 78 -12.65 -16.75 16.00
CA THR A 78 -13.71 -16.08 16.77
C THR A 78 -14.89 -17.01 17.03
N ASN A 79 -15.60 -16.78 18.13
CA ASN A 79 -16.86 -17.46 18.43
C ASN A 79 -18.06 -16.66 17.88
N ALA A 80 -19.27 -17.19 17.96
CA ALA A 80 -20.47 -16.52 17.42
C ALA A 80 -20.74 -15.12 18.00
N ALA A 81 -20.20 -14.81 19.19
CA ALA A 81 -20.32 -13.49 19.82
C ALA A 81 -19.21 -12.51 19.39
N GLY A 82 -18.33 -12.90 18.46
CA GLY A 82 -17.23 -12.07 17.97
C GLY A 82 -16.02 -12.01 18.90
N THR A 83 -15.98 -12.82 19.96
CA THR A 83 -14.83 -12.88 20.87
C THR A 83 -13.71 -13.68 20.21
N ALA A 84 -12.51 -13.08 20.12
CA ALA A 84 -11.32 -13.75 19.61
C ALA A 84 -10.81 -14.82 20.59
N GLY A 85 -10.30 -15.93 20.05
CA GLY A 85 -9.74 -17.04 20.83
C GLY A 85 -9.29 -18.21 19.95
N THR A 86 -9.03 -19.35 20.58
CA THR A 86 -8.49 -20.54 19.89
C THR A 86 -9.19 -21.83 20.30
N GLY A 87 -9.18 -22.81 19.40
CA GLY A 87 -9.77 -24.13 19.63
C GLY A 87 -11.22 -24.27 19.16
N ILE A 88 -11.86 -25.38 19.55
CA ILE A 88 -13.15 -25.82 19.00
C ILE A 88 -14.32 -24.84 19.24
N ASN A 89 -14.22 -23.98 20.26
CA ASN A 89 -15.25 -23.00 20.59
C ASN A 89 -15.19 -21.72 19.72
N PHE A 90 -14.21 -21.62 18.83
CA PHE A 90 -13.97 -20.45 17.97
C PHE A 90 -13.96 -20.87 16.49
N PRO A 91 -15.11 -21.28 15.92
CA PRO A 91 -15.16 -21.90 14.60
C PRO A 91 -15.04 -20.91 13.43
N TYR A 92 -15.12 -19.59 13.67
CA TYR A 92 -15.09 -18.58 12.61
C TYR A 92 -13.70 -17.97 12.44
N GLY A 93 -13.33 -17.62 11.21
CA GLY A 93 -12.03 -17.04 10.92
C GLY A 93 -10.85 -18.02 11.10
N PRO A 94 -9.59 -17.53 11.07
CA PRO A 94 -9.24 -16.15 10.75
C PRO A 94 -9.58 -15.80 9.30
N TYR A 95 -9.97 -14.55 9.08
CA TYR A 95 -10.39 -14.02 7.78
C TYR A 95 -9.21 -13.52 6.96
N LEU A 96 -8.13 -13.13 7.65
CA LEU A 96 -6.85 -12.71 7.13
C LEU A 96 -5.75 -13.46 7.85
N ARG A 97 -4.65 -13.76 7.15
CA ARG A 97 -3.45 -14.30 7.81
C ARG A 97 -2.72 -13.25 8.64
N ASP A 98 -2.66 -12.03 8.12
CA ASP A 98 -2.15 -10.85 8.78
C ASP A 98 -2.82 -9.61 8.16
N LEU A 99 -2.86 -8.50 8.90
CA LEU A 99 -3.34 -7.24 8.36
C LEU A 99 -2.35 -6.75 7.29
N PRO A 100 -2.78 -6.45 6.05
CA PRO A 100 -1.87 -5.91 5.05
C PRO A 100 -1.34 -4.55 5.50
N ALA A 101 -0.04 -4.29 5.30
CA ALA A 101 0.50 -2.95 5.47
C ALA A 101 0.01 -2.04 4.32
N ASN A 102 -0.23 -0.77 4.61
CA ASN A 102 -0.40 0.25 3.58
C ASN A 102 0.94 0.41 2.83
N PRO A 103 1.03 0.12 1.52
CA PRO A 103 2.29 0.13 0.77
C PRO A 103 2.89 1.53 0.57
N ILE A 104 2.13 2.59 0.86
CA ILE A 104 2.59 3.98 0.76
C ILE A 104 3.42 4.34 2.00
N THR A 105 2.92 4.00 3.19
CA THR A 105 3.49 4.36 4.49
C THR A 105 4.21 3.19 5.18
N ASN A 106 4.09 1.99 4.62
CA ASN A 106 4.55 0.71 5.18
C ASN A 106 4.05 0.48 6.62
N SER A 107 2.81 0.87 6.90
CA SER A 107 2.19 0.80 8.23
C SER A 107 0.94 -0.08 8.23
N GLN A 108 0.77 -0.91 9.27
CA GLN A 108 -0.45 -1.68 9.54
C GLN A 108 -1.36 -0.99 10.57
N ALA A 109 -1.00 0.21 11.03
CA ALA A 109 -1.74 0.89 12.09
C ALA A 109 -3.20 1.15 11.69
N ILE A 110 -4.12 0.90 12.62
CA ILE A 110 -5.54 1.20 12.45
C ILE A 110 -5.87 2.46 13.25
N LYS A 111 -6.35 3.49 12.56
CA LYS A 111 -6.87 4.71 13.19
C LYS A 111 -8.38 4.69 13.14
N VAL A 112 -9.00 4.70 14.32
CA VAL A 112 -10.46 4.81 14.40
C VAL A 112 -10.88 6.24 14.08
N ILE A 113 -11.90 6.36 13.23
CA ILE A 113 -12.50 7.63 12.83
C ILE A 113 -13.99 7.65 13.17
N THR A 114 -14.53 8.85 13.31
CA THR A 114 -15.97 9.09 13.53
C THR A 114 -16.70 9.54 12.27
N ASN A 115 -15.99 10.11 11.30
CA ASN A 115 -16.59 10.53 10.03
C ASN A 115 -16.84 9.32 9.12
N ASN A 116 -17.96 9.38 8.39
CA ASN A 116 -18.34 8.37 7.41
C ASN A 116 -19.14 9.04 6.28
N PRO A 117 -18.55 9.28 5.09
CA PRO A 117 -17.23 8.81 4.67
C PRO A 117 -16.07 9.52 5.38
N ALA A 118 -14.89 8.90 5.34
CA ALA A 118 -13.66 9.50 5.83
C ALA A 118 -13.33 10.79 5.06
N GLN A 119 -12.67 11.74 5.74
CA GLN A 119 -12.26 13.02 5.21
C GLN A 119 -10.74 13.20 5.35
N ALA A 120 -10.14 14.11 4.57
CA ALA A 120 -8.69 14.34 4.61
C ALA A 120 -8.19 14.80 6.00
N SER A 121 -9.05 15.43 6.80
CA SER A 121 -8.77 15.80 8.20
C SER A 121 -8.67 14.61 9.15
N ASP A 122 -9.24 13.46 8.77
CA ASP A 122 -9.12 12.22 9.54
C ASP A 122 -7.79 11.52 9.32
N CYS A 123 -7.06 11.88 8.27
CA CYS A 123 -5.78 11.26 7.96
C CYS A 123 -4.70 11.65 8.96
N THR A 124 -3.77 10.74 9.21
CA THR A 124 -2.56 11.00 9.99
C THR A 124 -1.63 11.90 9.19
N THR A 125 -1.00 12.88 9.84
CA THR A 125 -0.03 13.76 9.18
C THR A 125 1.16 12.92 8.68
N GLY A 126 1.41 12.93 7.36
CA GLY A 126 2.40 12.06 6.71
C GLY A 126 1.87 10.66 6.32
N GLY A 127 0.57 10.40 6.53
CA GLY A 127 -0.10 9.13 6.27
C GLY A 127 0.00 8.14 7.44
N GLY A 128 -0.82 7.08 7.37
CA GLY A 128 -0.83 5.95 8.31
C GLY A 128 -1.39 4.70 7.64
N GLY A 129 -1.59 3.60 8.37
CA GLY A 129 -2.04 2.34 7.79
C GLY A 129 -3.44 2.46 7.18
N TRP A 130 -4.46 2.30 8.01
CA TRP A 130 -5.86 2.26 7.60
C TRP A 130 -6.73 3.09 8.53
N LEU A 131 -7.72 3.78 7.96
CA LEU A 131 -8.78 4.42 8.71
C LEU A 131 -9.94 3.43 8.87
N TYR A 132 -10.52 3.34 10.06
CA TYR A 132 -11.62 2.43 10.35
C TYR A 132 -12.77 3.13 11.07
N HIS A 133 -13.99 2.94 10.58
CA HIS A 133 -15.19 3.48 11.22
C HIS A 133 -15.97 2.37 11.95
N LEU A 134 -15.94 2.42 13.29
CA LEU A 134 -16.56 1.41 14.19
C LEU A 134 -18.06 1.19 13.92
N GLY A 135 -18.77 2.27 13.58
CA GLY A 135 -20.23 2.22 13.44
C GLY A 135 -20.69 1.48 12.18
N SER A 136 -19.92 1.53 11.10
CA SER A 136 -20.29 0.94 9.80
C SER A 136 -19.47 -0.27 9.42
N GLY A 137 -18.25 -0.39 9.96
CA GLY A 137 -17.26 -1.37 9.49
C GLY A 137 -16.50 -0.90 8.24
N ASN A 138 -16.68 0.35 7.80
CA ASN A 138 -16.01 0.86 6.62
C ASN A 138 -14.53 1.12 6.92
N VAL A 139 -13.69 0.85 5.93
CA VAL A 139 -12.24 1.06 5.96
C VAL A 139 -11.84 2.00 4.83
N TRP A 140 -10.85 2.86 5.05
CA TRP A 140 -10.22 3.71 4.03
C TRP A 140 -8.70 3.69 4.15
N ILE A 141 -8.02 4.14 3.10
CA ILE A 141 -6.57 4.36 3.13
C ILE A 141 -6.30 5.60 3.99
N ASP A 142 -5.39 5.50 4.97
CA ASP A 142 -4.95 6.65 5.74
C ASP A 142 -3.90 7.46 4.96
N HIS A 143 -4.40 8.20 3.95
CA HIS A 143 -3.63 9.13 3.14
C HIS A 143 -4.57 10.21 2.59
N ALA A 144 -4.23 11.49 2.80
CA ALA A 144 -5.12 12.62 2.52
C ALA A 144 -5.64 12.65 1.07
N ASP A 145 -4.77 12.36 0.10
CA ASP A 145 -5.12 12.36 -1.32
C ASP A 145 -5.92 11.13 -1.79
N LEU A 146 -6.02 10.08 -0.96
CA LEU A 146 -6.63 8.79 -1.31
C LEU A 146 -7.82 8.42 -0.40
N VAL A 147 -8.23 9.33 0.49
CA VAL A 147 -9.26 9.06 1.49
C VAL A 147 -10.66 8.86 0.89
N THR A 148 -10.87 9.33 -0.34
CA THR A 148 -12.17 9.23 -1.04
C THR A 148 -12.37 7.92 -1.80
N GLU A 149 -11.38 7.02 -1.80
CA GLU A 149 -11.41 5.70 -2.46
C GLU A 149 -12.04 4.60 -1.56
#